data_AF-A0A3M1U1K4-F1
#
_entry.id   AF-A0A3M1U1K4-F1
#
_cell.length_a   1.000
_cell.length_b   1.000
_cell.length_c   1.000
_cell.angle_alpha   90.00
_cell.angle_beta   90.00
_cell.angle_gamma   90.00
#
_symmetry.space_group_name_H-M   'P 1'
#
loop_
_entity.id
_entity.type
_entity.pdbx_description
1 polymer ?
#
loop_
_entity_poly.entity_id
_entity_poly.type
_entity_poly.pdbx_seq_one_letter_code
_entity_poly.pdbx_strand_id
1 'polypeptide(L)'
;MTVDTARYVRRARRYFFLGWFLAIFNLLSTLWAIWLPIDLIARQKQWAFLWFDYTFFFIDEQTNYAFWATMSIAALFCIMFLQLWLLPRLAMRLDWDIEECDQAAAALSIARFLAGVGVVVCFLSFLFDAQRYSTWRTILEFQQ
;
A
#
# COMPACT_ATOMS: atom_id res chain seq x y z
N MET A 1 33.92 4.84 27.83
CA MET A 1 32.67 4.14 27.46
C MET A 1 32.28 4.45 26.01
N THR A 2 33.08 4.06 25.01
CA THR A 2 32.88 4.46 23.59
C THR A 2 32.48 3.31 22.67
N VAL A 3 32.58 2.06 23.13
CA VAL A 3 32.30 0.86 22.32
C VAL A 3 30.79 0.62 22.14
N ASP A 4 29.97 1.13 23.05
CA ASP A 4 28.53 0.94 23.03
C ASP A 4 27.82 1.93 22.11
N THR A 5 28.21 3.21 22.14
CA THR A 5 27.64 4.27 21.30
C THR A 5 27.76 3.97 19.80
N ALA A 6 28.89 3.44 19.33
CA ALA A 6 29.06 3.08 17.92
C ALA A 6 28.07 2.00 17.44
N ARG A 7 27.69 1.06 18.31
CA ARG A 7 26.68 0.03 18.01
C ARG A 7 25.27 0.62 17.97
N TYR A 8 24.94 1.53 18.88
CA TYR A 8 23.65 2.22 18.90
C TYR A 8 23.46 3.12 17.68
N VAL A 9 24.47 3.91 17.31
CA VAL A 9 24.43 4.77 16.10
C VAL A 9 24.20 3.94 14.84
N ARG A 10 24.91 2.80 14.68
CA ARG A 10 24.71 1.91 13.53
C ARG A 10 23.29 1.34 13.48
N ARG A 11 22.71 1.02 14.64
CA ARG A 11 21.34 0.52 14.75
C ARG A 11 20.31 1.62 14.43
N ALA A 12 20.49 2.82 14.97
CA ALA A 12 19.66 3.99 14.70
C ALA A 12 19.61 4.31 13.20
N ARG A 13 20.77 4.34 12.53
CA ARG A 13 20.84 4.54 11.07
C ARG A 13 20.06 3.49 10.28
N ARG A 14 20.10 2.21 10.67
CA ARG A 14 19.28 1.17 10.03
C ARG A 14 17.79 1.43 10.17
N TYR A 15 17.34 1.87 11.36
CA TYR A 15 15.94 2.21 11.58
C TYR A 15 15.52 3.48 10.84
N PHE A 16 16.42 4.46 10.69
CA PHE A 16 16.20 5.64 9.87
C PHE A 16 15.95 5.27 8.40
N PHE A 17 16.84 4.47 7.79
CA PHE A 17 16.65 4.00 6.41
C PHE A 17 15.41 3.13 6.27
N LEU A 18 15.13 2.26 7.24
CA LEU A 18 13.91 1.45 7.25
C LEU A 18 12.65 2.32 7.31
N GLY A 19 12.62 3.35 8.15
CA GLY A 19 11.51 4.28 8.27
C GLY A 19 11.23 4.98 6.94
N TRP A 20 12.25 5.54 6.29
CA TRP A 20 12.10 6.17 4.99
C TRP A 20 11.69 5.21 3.87
N PHE A 21 12.28 4.01 3.84
CA PHE A 21 11.88 2.97 2.89
C PHE A 21 10.40 2.63 3.03
N LEU A 22 9.93 2.43 4.26
CA LEU A 22 8.51 2.15 4.54
C LEU A 22 7.61 3.35 4.22
N ALA A 23 8.05 4.58 4.49
CA ALA A 23 7.31 5.78 4.12
C ALA A 23 7.10 5.88 2.60
N ILE A 24 8.16 5.69 1.81
CA ILE A 24 8.09 5.71 0.35
C ILE A 24 7.23 4.55 -0.17
N PHE A 25 7.42 3.35 0.37
CA PHE A 25 6.60 2.18 0.02
C PHE A 25 5.11 2.43 0.28
N ASN A 26 4.77 3.01 1.45
CA ASN A 26 3.38 3.32 1.79
C ASN A 26 2.79 4.37 0.86
N LEU A 27 3.57 5.40 0.49
CA LEU A 27 3.14 6.41 -0.47
C LEU A 27 2.85 5.80 -1.85
N LEU A 28 3.78 5.01 -2.40
CA LEU A 28 3.61 4.34 -3.69
C LEU A 28 2.42 3.37 -3.69
N SER A 29 2.27 2.61 -2.62
CA SER A 29 1.14 1.70 -2.42
C SER A 29 -0.20 2.45 -2.32
N THR A 30 -0.20 3.62 -1.69
CA THR A 30 -1.40 4.48 -1.63
C THR A 30 -1.75 5.02 -3.01
N LEU A 31 -0.77 5.47 -3.79
CA LEU A 31 -0.97 5.88 -5.18
C LEU A 31 -1.51 4.73 -6.04
N TRP A 32 -0.96 3.52 -5.85
CA TRP A 32 -1.44 2.31 -6.52
C TRP A 32 -2.91 2.00 -6.17
N ALA A 33 -3.26 2.07 -4.89
CA ALA A 33 -4.63 1.86 -4.42
C ALA A 33 -5.62 2.91 -4.96
N ILE A 34 -5.18 4.13 -5.27
CA ILE A 34 -6.01 5.15 -5.93
C ILE A 34 -6.15 4.87 -7.43
N TRP A 35 -5.05 4.46 -8.07
CA TRP A 35 -5.00 4.25 -9.51
C TRP A 35 -5.85 3.05 -9.97
N LEU A 36 -5.86 1.95 -9.22
CA LEU A 36 -6.58 0.72 -9.60
C LEU A 36 -8.10 0.93 -9.81
N PRO A 37 -8.85 1.57 -8.89
CA PRO A 37 -10.26 1.92 -9.12
C PRO A 37 -10.47 2.77 -10.37
N ILE A 38 -9.57 3.72 -10.65
CA ILE A 38 -9.64 4.60 -11.83
C ILE A 38 -9.46 3.77 -13.11
N ASP A 39 -8.49 2.84 -13.12
CA ASP A 39 -8.27 1.94 -14.25
C ASP A 39 -9.48 1.02 -14.50
N LEU A 40 -10.07 0.47 -13.42
CA LEU A 40 -11.28 -0.36 -13.52
C LEU A 40 -12.50 0.43 -14.07
N ILE A 41 -12.67 1.69 -13.67
CA ILE A 41 -13.72 2.57 -14.23
C ILE A 41 -13.46 2.82 -15.72
N ALA A 42 -12.22 3.11 -16.10
CA ALA A 42 -11.84 3.39 -17.48
C ALA A 42 -12.09 2.18 -18.39
N ARG A 43 -11.74 0.98 -17.93
CA ARG A 43 -11.99 -0.30 -18.63
C ARG A 43 -13.47 -0.56 -18.85
N GLN A 44 -14.33 -0.19 -17.90
CA GLN A 44 -15.75 -0.43 -18.03
C GLN A 44 -16.43 0.48 -19.06
N LYS A 45 -16.06 1.76 -19.11
CA LYS A 45 -16.74 2.72 -19.96
C LYS A 45 -16.32 2.65 -21.44
N GLN A 46 -15.46 1.71 -21.84
CA GLN A 46 -14.82 1.68 -23.17
C GLN A 46 -14.04 2.97 -23.50
N TRP A 47 -13.55 3.72 -22.50
CA TRP A 47 -12.71 4.91 -22.74
C TRP A 47 -11.23 4.54 -22.96
N ALA A 48 -10.98 3.38 -23.57
CA ALA A 48 -9.64 2.89 -23.91
C ALA A 48 -9.02 3.65 -25.10
N PHE A 49 -9.10 4.99 -25.09
CA PHE A 49 -8.49 5.84 -26.11
C PHE A 49 -7.22 6.55 -25.64
N LEU A 50 -6.83 6.40 -24.38
CA LEU A 50 -5.59 6.96 -23.86
C LEU A 50 -4.79 5.83 -23.23
N TRP A 51 -3.91 5.26 -24.06
CA TRP A 51 -2.56 4.76 -23.73
C TRP A 51 -2.21 3.31 -24.06
N PHE A 52 -3.14 2.39 -24.32
CA PHE A 52 -2.77 1.06 -24.81
C PHE A 52 -3.80 0.47 -25.77
N ASP A 53 -3.31 0.12 -26.96
CA ASP A 53 -3.98 -0.54 -28.08
C ASP A 53 -4.39 -1.98 -27.69
N TYR A 54 -5.52 -2.15 -27.00
CA TYR A 54 -6.11 -3.47 -26.74
C TYR A 54 -7.58 -3.52 -27.20
N THR A 55 -7.69 -3.89 -28.47
CA THR A 55 -8.69 -4.77 -29.09
C THR A 55 -9.55 -5.62 -28.12
N PHE A 56 -10.87 -5.60 -28.36
CA PHE A 56 -11.89 -6.60 -27.97
C PHE A 56 -11.56 -7.47 -26.73
N PHE A 57 -11.82 -6.94 -25.52
CA PHE A 57 -11.64 -7.69 -24.27
C PHE A 57 -12.78 -8.69 -24.01
N PHE A 58 -12.43 -9.96 -23.88
CA PHE A 58 -13.33 -10.99 -23.34
C PHE A 58 -13.65 -10.68 -21.87
N ILE A 59 -14.91 -10.81 -21.46
CA ILE A 59 -15.37 -10.48 -20.09
C ILE A 59 -14.64 -11.32 -19.02
N ASP A 60 -14.18 -12.52 -19.38
CA ASP A 60 -13.38 -13.40 -18.53
C ASP A 60 -12.01 -12.80 -18.16
N GLU A 61 -11.35 -12.11 -19.09
CA GLU A 61 -10.06 -11.45 -18.84
C GLU A 61 -10.21 -10.25 -17.88
N GLN A 62 -11.29 -9.48 -18.04
CA GLN A 62 -11.57 -8.34 -17.14
C GLN A 62 -11.91 -8.81 -15.72
N THR A 63 -12.61 -9.93 -15.60
CA THR A 63 -12.97 -10.52 -14.30
C THR A 63 -11.75 -11.05 -13.57
N ASN A 64 -10.84 -11.74 -14.28
CA ASN A 64 -9.57 -12.17 -13.71
C ASN A 64 -8.67 -10.99 -13.32
N TYR A 65 -8.59 -9.95 -14.15
CA TYR A 65 -7.86 -8.73 -13.82
C TYR A 65 -8.39 -8.06 -12.54
N ALA A 66 -9.71 -7.86 -12.44
CA ALA A 66 -10.34 -7.26 -11.26
C ALA A 66 -10.10 -8.09 -9.99
N PHE A 67 -10.09 -9.42 -10.10
CA PHE A 67 -9.73 -10.29 -8.98
C PHE A 67 -8.31 -10.03 -8.49
N TRP A 68 -7.31 -10.05 -9.39
CA TRP A 68 -5.91 -9.80 -9.01
C TRP A 68 -5.68 -8.38 -8.48
N ALA A 69 -6.34 -7.38 -9.07
CA ALA A 69 -6.34 -6.00 -8.57
C ALA A 69 -6.85 -5.94 -7.13
N THR A 70 -8.03 -6.52 -6.87
CA THR A 70 -8.65 -6.58 -5.53
C THR A 70 -7.74 -7.29 -4.52
N MET A 71 -7.14 -8.43 -4.91
CA MET A 71 -6.20 -9.17 -4.06
C MET A 71 -4.94 -8.37 -3.75
N SER A 72 -4.42 -7.59 -4.73
CA SER A 72 -3.25 -6.73 -4.51
C SER A 72 -3.53 -5.63 -3.48
N ILE A 73 -4.72 -5.02 -3.52
CA ILE A 73 -5.15 -4.02 -2.53
C ILE A 73 -5.32 -4.66 -1.15
N ALA A 74 -5.92 -5.85 -1.08
CA ALA A 74 -6.06 -6.59 0.18
C ALA A 74 -4.69 -6.92 0.81
N ALA A 75 -3.71 -7.32 0.00
CA ALA A 75 -2.35 -7.56 0.46
C ALA A 75 -1.67 -6.29 0.98
N LEU A 76 -1.78 -5.17 0.24
CA LEU A 76 -1.25 -3.87 0.67
C LEU A 76 -1.90 -3.37 1.95
N PHE A 77 -3.23 -3.52 2.07
CA PHE A 77 -3.97 -3.23 3.28
C PHE A 77 -3.42 -4.01 4.48
N CYS A 78 -3.25 -5.33 4.35
CA CYS A 78 -2.70 -6.17 5.43
C CYS A 78 -1.28 -5.75 5.83
N ILE A 79 -0.42 -5.43 4.86
CA ILE A 79 0.95 -4.98 5.11
C ILE A 79 0.95 -3.65 5.88
N MET A 80 0.20 -2.66 5.42
CA MET A 80 0.13 -1.35 6.08
C MET A 80 -0.54 -1.42 7.44
N PHE A 81 -1.60 -2.23 7.57
CA PHE A 81 -2.25 -2.47 8.85
C PHE A 81 -1.25 -3.07 9.84
N LEU A 82 -0.49 -4.09 9.43
CA LEU A 82 0.55 -4.69 10.27
C LEU A 82 1.62 -3.67 10.70
N GLN A 83 2.00 -2.74 9.83
CA GLN A 83 2.94 -1.67 10.17
C GLN A 83 2.43 -0.78 11.32
N LEU A 84 1.13 -0.51 11.42
CA LEU A 84 0.57 0.27 12.53
C LEU A 84 0.81 -0.36 13.90
N TRP A 85 0.89 -1.70 13.96
CA TRP A 85 1.18 -2.45 15.18
C TRP A 85 2.68 -2.62 15.44
N LEU A 86 3.48 -2.78 14.37
CA LEU A 86 4.91 -3.07 14.48
C LEU A 86 5.77 -1.82 14.69
N LEU A 87 5.48 -0.71 14.00
CA LEU A 87 6.31 0.49 14.04
C LEU A 87 6.43 1.12 15.45
N PRO A 88 5.36 1.22 16.26
CA PRO A 88 5.49 1.72 17.63
C PRO A 88 6.42 0.87 18.50
N ARG A 89 6.38 -0.46 18.34
CA ARG A 89 7.24 -1.40 19.07
C ARG A 89 8.71 -1.27 18.67
N LEU A 90 8.98 -0.86 17.43
CA LEU A 90 10.32 -0.57 16.95
C LEU A 90 10.83 0.78 17.48
N ALA A 91 9.98 1.79 17.52
CA ALA A 91 10.31 3.12 18.06
C ALA A 91 10.66 3.08 19.56
N MET A 92 9.95 2.29 20.37
CA MET A 92 10.27 2.11 21.80
C MET A 92 11.68 1.52 22.05
N ARG A 93 12.31 0.90 21.05
CA ARG A 93 13.66 0.34 21.18
C ARG A 93 14.77 1.36 20.87
N LEU A 94 14.40 2.59 20.51
CA LEU A 94 15.31 3.69 20.12
C LEU A 94 15.50 4.74 21.22
N ASP A 95 15.06 4.49 22.46
CA ASP A 95 14.96 5.47 23.56
C ASP A 95 16.31 5.90 24.19
N TRP A 96 17.30 6.21 23.36
CA TRP A 96 18.62 6.68 23.76
C TRP A 96 18.73 8.16 23.41
N ASP A 97 19.27 8.97 24.32
CA ASP A 97 19.47 10.42 24.18
C ASP A 97 20.62 10.72 23.19
N ILE A 98 20.36 10.44 21.91
CA ILE A 98 21.30 10.56 20.78
C ILE A 98 20.51 11.11 19.59
N GLU A 99 21.03 12.13 18.91
CA GLU A 99 20.38 12.79 17.77
C GLU A 99 19.94 11.80 16.66
N GLU A 100 20.76 10.80 16.34
CA GLU A 100 20.38 9.79 15.34
C GLU A 100 19.18 8.92 15.72
N CYS A 101 18.93 8.73 17.03
CA CYS A 101 17.76 8.00 17.50
C CYS A 101 16.47 8.82 17.31
N ASP A 102 16.53 10.13 17.58
CA ASP A 102 15.41 11.05 17.36
C ASP A 102 15.04 11.13 15.87
N GLN A 103 16.04 11.24 15.00
CA GLN A 103 15.83 11.24 13.55
C GLN A 103 15.20 9.92 13.07
N ALA A 104 15.64 8.78 13.61
CA ALA A 104 15.07 7.48 13.29
C ALA A 104 13.63 7.35 13.79
N ALA A 105 13.33 7.83 15.00
CA ALA A 105 11.98 7.83 15.55
C ALA A 105 11.03 8.70 14.72
N ALA A 106 11.48 9.88 14.28
CA ALA A 106 10.71 10.75 13.39
C ALA A 106 10.39 10.06 12.06
N ALA A 107 11.37 9.41 11.41
CA ALA A 107 11.15 8.67 10.18
C ALA A 107 10.13 7.52 10.34
N LEU A 108 10.21 6.77 11.44
CA LEU A 108 9.25 5.70 11.75
C LEU A 108 7.84 6.24 12.05
N SER A 109 7.74 7.43 12.66
CA SER A 109 6.46 8.11 12.91
C SER A 109 5.79 8.55 11.59
N ILE A 110 6.57 9.12 10.67
CA ILE A 110 6.09 9.48 9.32
C ILE A 110 5.61 8.23 8.58
N ALA A 111 6.40 7.15 8.60
CA ALA A 111 6.03 5.88 7.98
C ALA A 111 4.71 5.33 8.55
N ARG A 112 4.51 5.43 9.87
CA ARG A 112 3.27 5.01 10.54
C ARG A 112 2.09 5.88 10.15
N PHE A 113 2.26 7.20 10.09
CA PHE A 113 1.21 8.11 9.65
C PHE A 113 0.78 7.76 8.22
N LEU A 114 1.74 7.57 7.30
CA LEU A 114 1.47 7.18 5.92
C LEU A 114 0.83 5.78 5.82
N ALA A 115 1.23 4.83 6.66
CA ALA A 115 0.56 3.54 6.75
C ALA A 115 -0.91 3.70 7.16
N GLY A 116 -1.21 4.60 8.10
CA GLY A 116 -2.58 4.89 8.54
C GLY A 116 -3.44 5.47 7.43
N VAL A 117 -2.92 6.46 6.71
CA VAL A 117 -3.58 7.02 5.52
C VAL A 117 -3.78 5.93 4.46
N GLY A 118 -2.73 5.15 4.18
CA GLY A 118 -2.77 4.07 3.19
C GLY A 118 -3.77 2.98 3.54
N VAL A 119 -3.94 2.63 4.81
CA VAL A 119 -4.97 1.67 5.28
C VAL A 119 -6.37 2.17 4.94
N VAL A 120 -6.67 3.45 5.21
CA VAL A 120 -7.98 4.04 4.89
C VAL A 120 -8.23 4.03 3.39
N VAL A 121 -7.23 4.44 2.59
CA VAL A 121 -7.34 4.45 1.12
C VAL A 121 -7.50 3.04 0.57
N CYS A 122 -6.67 2.08 0.99
CA CYS A 122 -6.77 0.69 0.55
C CYS A 122 -8.12 0.08 0.94
N PHE A 123 -8.66 0.40 2.12
CA PHE A 123 -9.97 -0.09 2.54
C PHE A 123 -11.09 0.45 1.64
N LEU A 124 -11.09 1.75 1.35
CA LEU A 124 -12.07 2.36 0.45
C LEU A 124 -11.96 1.81 -0.98
N SER A 125 -10.75 1.66 -1.50
CA SER A 125 -10.52 1.07 -2.82
C SER A 125 -10.94 -0.39 -2.88
N PHE A 126 -10.68 -1.17 -1.82
CA PHE A 126 -11.13 -2.56 -1.73
C PHE A 126 -12.65 -2.68 -1.78
N LEU A 127 -13.39 -1.83 -1.04
CA LEU A 127 -14.85 -1.83 -1.08
C LEU A 127 -15.38 -1.51 -2.49
N PHE A 128 -14.77 -0.53 -3.15
CA PHE A 128 -15.12 -0.16 -4.52
C PHE A 128 -14.87 -1.31 -5.51
N ASP A 129 -13.68 -1.91 -5.46
CA ASP A 129 -13.28 -3.00 -6.36
C ASP A 129 -14.14 -4.25 -6.13
N ALA A 130 -14.41 -4.60 -4.86
CA ALA A 130 -15.27 -5.73 -4.52
C ALA A 130 -16.71 -5.56 -5.04
N GLN A 131 -17.28 -4.35 -4.90
CA GLN A 131 -18.59 -4.04 -5.46
C GLN A 131 -18.59 -4.16 -7.00
N ARG A 132 -17.53 -3.69 -7.66
CA ARG A 132 -17.40 -3.77 -9.11
C ARG A 132 -17.27 -5.21 -9.60
N TYR A 133 -16.39 -5.99 -8.96
CA TYR A 133 -16.19 -7.39 -9.25
C TYR A 133 -17.49 -8.19 -9.13
N SER A 134 -18.26 -7.98 -8.04
CA SER A 134 -19.56 -8.63 -7.87
C SER A 134 -20.52 -8.29 -9.02
N THR A 135 -20.52 -7.04 -9.49
CA THR A 135 -21.40 -6.62 -10.60
C THR A 135 -21.05 -7.35 -11.90
N TRP A 136 -19.75 -7.45 -12.23
CA TRP A 136 -19.31 -8.14 -13.45
C TRP A 136 -19.55 -9.63 -13.39
N ARG A 137 -19.35 -10.25 -12.23
CA ARG A 137 -19.66 -11.67 -12.03
C ARG A 137 -21.15 -11.96 -12.22
N THR A 138 -22.03 -11.14 -11.66
CA THR A 138 -23.48 -11.29 -11.88
C THR A 138 -23.83 -11.18 -13.37
N ILE A 139 -23.22 -10.25 -14.10
CA ILE A 139 -23.45 -10.09 -15.56
C ILE A 139 -23.01 -11.35 -16.33
N LEU A 140 -21.85 -11.93 -16.00
CA LEU A 140 -21.36 -13.17 -16.61
C LEU A 140 -22.33 -14.34 -16.38
N GLU A 141 -22.81 -14.50 -15.14
CA GLU A 141 -23.74 -15.57 -14.77
C GLU A 141 -25.08 -15.47 -15.53
N PHE A 142 -25.51 -14.28 -15.95
CA PHE A 142 -26.71 -14.08 -16.78
C PHE A 142 -26.50 -14.29 -18.28
N GLN A 143 -25.25 -14.33 -18.76
CA GLN A 143 -24.93 -14.52 -20.17
C GLN A 143 -24.68 -15.99 -20.56
N GLN A 144 -24.58 -16.88 -19.57
CA GLN A 144 -24.45 -18.33 -19.74
C GLN A 144 -25.81 -19.02 -19.65
#